data_AF-A0A955STH7-F1
#
_entry.id   AF-A0A955STH7-F1
#
_cell.length_a   1.000
_cell.length_b   1.000
_cell.length_c   1.000
_cell.angle_alpha   90.00
_cell.angle_beta   90.00
_cell.angle_gamma   90.00
#
_symmetry.space_group_name_H-M   'P 1'
#
loop_
_entity.id
_entity.type
_entity.pdbx_description
1 polymer ?
#
loop_
_entity_poly.entity_id
_entity_poly.type
_entity_poly.pdbx_seq_one_letter_code
_entity_poly.pdbx_strand_id
1 'polypeptide(L)'
;MSESYFPISLHSLRVDTVPPFDLYLLHSSSSPPVLYRHKDTQFTEEVLEKLKQNDVQNLFVPRHQREDYFGYSSKMVAETVRDPDAPVEKKTRVVYDTTATIMEDLFVSPRSNIRIQQAKDTINQAVDLMANDQEATRKMIFLTCHDYYTYTHSVNVTIFATALMQKVLPHLPGEHNYQVIGEGFLLHDIGKSAIPPGVINKPG
;
A
#
# COMPACT_ATOMS: atom_id res chain seq x y z
N MET A 1 -23.03 -1.68 -7.03
CA MET A 1 -23.23 -2.39 -5.74
C MET A 1 -21.94 -2.37 -4.89
N SER A 2 -21.24 -1.23 -4.78
CA SER A 2 -19.86 -1.21 -4.25
C SER A 2 -19.46 0.09 -3.54
N GLU A 3 -20.42 0.88 -3.04
CA GLU A 3 -20.10 2.17 -2.41
C GLU A 3 -19.81 2.08 -0.92
N SER A 4 -20.19 1.01 -0.22
CA SER A 4 -20.08 0.97 1.25
C SER A 4 -18.75 0.41 1.79
N TYR A 5 -17.98 -0.31 0.98
CA TYR A 5 -16.74 -0.98 1.38
C TYR A 5 -15.60 -0.70 0.40
N PHE A 6 -14.36 -0.87 0.86
CA PHE A 6 -13.17 -0.86 0.01
C PHE A 6 -12.27 -2.06 0.34
N PRO A 7 -11.55 -2.62 -0.64
CA PRO A 7 -10.67 -3.75 -0.42
C PRO A 7 -9.37 -3.31 0.28
N ILE A 8 -8.82 -4.19 1.09
CA ILE A 8 -7.51 -4.07 1.73
C ILE A 8 -6.73 -5.37 1.56
N SER A 9 -5.41 -5.28 1.39
CA SER A 9 -4.55 -6.46 1.35
C SER A 9 -4.44 -7.08 2.73
N LEU A 10 -4.46 -8.42 2.80
CA LEU A 10 -4.18 -9.17 4.02
C LEU A 10 -2.80 -8.82 4.61
N HIS A 11 -1.84 -8.45 3.75
CA HIS A 11 -0.48 -8.09 4.17
C HIS A 11 -0.41 -6.75 4.94
N SER A 12 -1.44 -5.91 4.84
CA SER A 12 -1.55 -4.67 5.64
C SER A 12 -1.85 -4.93 7.12
N LEU A 13 -2.31 -6.15 7.47
CA LEU A 13 -2.67 -6.53 8.83
C LEU A 13 -1.48 -7.17 9.55
N ARG A 14 -1.28 -6.77 10.80
CA ARG A 14 -0.25 -7.33 11.68
C ARG A 14 -0.88 -8.25 12.72
N VAL A 15 -0.31 -9.45 12.86
CA VAL A 15 -0.68 -10.38 13.94
C VAL A 15 -0.40 -9.79 15.31
N ASP A 16 -1.16 -10.25 16.29
CA ASP A 16 -1.14 -9.81 17.70
C ASP A 16 -1.53 -8.35 17.94
N THR A 17 -2.07 -7.68 16.92
CA THR A 17 -2.65 -6.33 17.05
C THR A 17 -4.17 -6.38 17.08
N VAL A 18 -4.79 -5.27 17.49
CA VAL A 18 -6.25 -5.11 17.48
C VAL A 18 -6.59 -4.05 16.44
N PRO A 19 -7.01 -4.43 15.22
CA PRO A 19 -7.44 -3.48 14.21
C PRO A 19 -8.63 -2.64 14.73
N PRO A 20 -8.58 -1.30 14.64
CA PRO A 20 -9.64 -0.41 15.12
C PRO A 20 -10.85 -0.33 14.16
N PHE A 21 -11.01 -1.30 13.26
CA PHE A 21 -12.02 -1.34 12.21
C PHE A 21 -12.52 -2.78 11.99
N ASP A 22 -13.73 -2.89 11.47
CA ASP A 22 -14.37 -4.15 11.16
C ASP A 22 -13.81 -4.74 9.86
N LEU A 23 -13.64 -6.07 9.83
CA LEU A 23 -13.16 -6.81 8.68
C LEU A 23 -14.29 -7.65 8.09
N TYR A 24 -14.47 -7.55 6.78
CA TYR A 24 -15.49 -8.27 6.03
C TYR A 24 -14.86 -9.19 4.97
N LEU A 25 -15.52 -10.32 4.71
CA LEU A 25 -15.17 -11.28 3.67
C LEU A 25 -16.18 -11.24 2.53
N LEU A 26 -15.69 -11.32 1.30
CA LEU A 26 -16.53 -11.50 0.13
C LEU A 26 -16.61 -13.00 -0.20
N HIS A 27 -17.79 -13.60 -0.03
CA HIS A 27 -18.00 -15.02 -0.32
C HIS A 27 -18.35 -15.29 -1.79
N SER A 28 -19.06 -14.35 -2.42
CA SER A 28 -19.40 -14.38 -3.84
C SER A 28 -19.48 -12.97 -4.38
N SER A 29 -19.09 -12.77 -5.65
CA SER A 29 -19.14 -11.48 -6.34
C SER A 29 -20.55 -10.89 -6.48
N SER A 30 -21.58 -11.73 -6.31
CA SER A 30 -23.00 -11.33 -6.36
C SER A 30 -23.61 -11.02 -4.98
N SER A 31 -22.87 -11.25 -3.89
CA SER A 31 -23.34 -11.05 -2.51
C SER A 31 -22.59 -9.93 -1.81
N PRO A 32 -23.23 -9.18 -0.88
CA PRO A 32 -22.52 -8.19 -0.07
C PRO A 32 -21.46 -8.87 0.82
N PRO A 33 -20.37 -8.17 1.16
CA PRO A 33 -19.39 -8.67 2.12
C PRO A 33 -20.07 -9.01 3.46
N VAL A 34 -19.67 -10.13 4.06
CA VAL A 34 -20.16 -10.59 5.36
C VAL A 34 -19.15 -10.25 6.43
N LEU A 35 -19.62 -9.76 7.58
CA LEU A 35 -18.76 -9.43 8.70
C LEU A 35 -17.98 -10.68 9.13
N TYR A 36 -16.65 -10.57 9.10
CA TYR A 36 -15.75 -11.63 9.50
C TYR A 36 -15.21 -11.39 10.92
N ARG A 37 -14.83 -10.14 11.24
CA ARG A 37 -14.35 -9.76 12.56
C ARG A 37 -14.77 -8.34 12.93
N HIS A 38 -15.12 -8.15 14.19
CA HIS A 38 -15.39 -6.83 14.75
C HIS A 38 -14.10 -6.07 15.07
N LYS A 39 -14.15 -4.75 14.95
CA LYS A 39 -13.21 -3.84 15.61
C LYS A 39 -13.13 -4.22 17.10
N ASP A 40 -11.97 -4.08 17.71
CA ASP A 40 -11.66 -4.55 19.08
C ASP A 40 -11.38 -6.06 19.22
N THR A 41 -11.37 -6.82 18.12
CA THR A 41 -10.95 -8.23 18.16
C THR A 41 -9.50 -8.39 17.69
N GLN A 42 -8.64 -9.01 18.51
CA GLN A 42 -7.23 -9.24 18.17
C GLN A 42 -7.07 -10.07 16.89
N PHE A 43 -6.23 -9.65 15.96
CA PHE A 43 -5.90 -10.41 14.75
C PHE A 43 -4.76 -11.38 15.06
N THR A 44 -5.05 -12.68 15.18
CA THR A 44 -4.09 -13.70 15.63
C THR A 44 -3.44 -14.45 14.46
N GLU A 45 -2.34 -15.15 14.71
CA GLU A 45 -1.71 -16.04 13.71
C GLU A 45 -2.67 -17.12 13.20
N GLU A 46 -3.49 -17.69 14.08
CA GLU A 46 -4.50 -18.70 13.69
C GLU A 46 -5.51 -18.13 12.67
N VAL A 47 -5.92 -16.88 12.85
CA VAL A 47 -6.81 -16.17 11.92
C VAL A 47 -6.11 -15.95 10.58
N LEU A 48 -4.87 -15.49 10.60
CA LEU A 48 -4.07 -15.27 9.40
C LEU A 48 -3.92 -16.56 8.59
N GLU A 49 -3.58 -17.66 9.25
CA GLU A 49 -3.41 -18.97 8.60
C GLU A 49 -4.72 -19.52 8.04
N LYS A 50 -5.85 -19.36 8.74
CA LYS A 50 -7.17 -19.72 8.21
C LYS A 50 -7.51 -18.93 6.95
N LEU A 51 -7.22 -17.63 6.91
CA LEU A 51 -7.46 -16.80 5.73
C LEU A 51 -6.59 -17.24 4.55
N LYS A 52 -5.30 -17.50 4.77
CA LYS A 52 -4.38 -18.01 3.73
C LYS A 52 -4.81 -19.38 3.19
N GLN A 53 -5.24 -20.30 4.07
CA GLN A 53 -5.69 -21.65 3.67
C GLN A 53 -6.94 -21.60 2.78
N ASN A 54 -7.75 -20.55 2.89
CA ASN A 54 -8.93 -20.33 2.05
C ASN A 54 -8.63 -19.40 0.86
N ASP A 55 -7.35 -19.17 0.53
CA ASP A 55 -6.87 -18.31 -0.55
C ASP A 55 -7.44 -16.87 -0.49
N VAL A 56 -7.67 -16.37 0.71
CA VAL A 56 -8.13 -15.01 0.92
C VAL A 56 -6.93 -14.06 0.85
N GLN A 57 -6.81 -13.32 -0.24
CA GLN A 57 -5.79 -12.28 -0.40
C GLN A 57 -6.26 -10.89 0.07
N ASN A 58 -7.57 -10.63 -0.04
CA ASN A 58 -8.17 -9.33 0.25
C ASN A 58 -9.32 -9.45 1.26
N LEU A 59 -9.36 -8.49 2.18
CA LEU A 59 -10.50 -8.26 3.08
C LEU A 59 -11.15 -6.93 2.73
N PHE A 60 -12.31 -6.67 3.30
CA PHE A 60 -13.06 -5.45 3.05
C PHE A 60 -13.28 -4.67 4.34
N VAL A 61 -13.11 -3.35 4.27
CA VAL A 61 -13.36 -2.42 5.38
C VAL A 61 -14.50 -1.47 5.00
N PRO A 62 -15.43 -1.16 5.93
CA PRO A 62 -16.46 -0.15 5.69
C PRO A 62 -15.85 1.24 5.41
N ARG A 63 -16.37 1.96 4.42
CA ARG A 63 -15.84 3.29 4.05
C ARG A 63 -15.89 4.33 5.17
N HIS A 64 -16.79 4.18 6.14
CA HIS A 64 -16.87 5.09 7.28
C HIS A 64 -15.74 4.87 8.32
N GLN A 65 -15.04 3.71 8.26
CA GLN A 65 -13.86 3.37 9.08
C GLN A 65 -12.55 3.52 8.31
N ARG A 66 -12.61 4.22 7.17
CA ARG A 66 -11.46 4.42 6.27
C ARG A 66 -10.29 5.12 6.96
N GLU A 67 -10.55 6.16 7.77
CA GLU A 67 -9.50 6.86 8.51
C GLU A 67 -8.81 5.95 9.53
N ASP A 68 -9.58 5.12 10.24
CA ASP A 68 -9.05 4.16 11.22
C ASP A 68 -8.13 3.14 10.55
N TYR A 69 -8.51 2.64 9.37
CA TYR A 69 -7.68 1.75 8.55
C TYR A 69 -6.36 2.43 8.16
N PHE A 70 -6.40 3.61 7.55
CA PHE A 70 -5.17 4.26 7.07
C PHE A 70 -4.25 4.69 8.22
N GLY A 71 -4.80 5.14 9.34
CA GLY A 71 -4.03 5.42 10.55
C GLY A 71 -3.32 4.17 11.08
N TYR A 72 -4.03 3.04 11.14
CA TYR A 72 -3.46 1.74 11.51
C TYR A 72 -2.40 1.27 10.51
N SER A 73 -2.69 1.26 9.21
CA SER A 73 -1.81 0.69 8.19
C SER A 73 -0.48 1.46 8.08
N SER A 74 -0.51 2.80 8.10
CA SER A 74 0.71 3.61 8.09
C SER A 74 1.58 3.35 9.33
N LYS A 75 0.97 3.15 10.50
CA LYS A 75 1.69 2.75 11.72
C LYS A 75 2.29 1.35 11.57
N MET A 76 1.53 0.38 11.06
CA MET A 76 2.01 -0.99 10.88
C MET A 76 3.17 -1.10 9.89
N VAL A 77 3.15 -0.30 8.82
CA VAL A 77 4.28 -0.19 7.89
C VAL A 77 5.53 0.27 8.63
N ALA A 78 5.46 1.39 9.34
CA ALA A 78 6.62 1.96 10.04
C ALA A 78 7.19 0.99 11.09
N GLU A 79 6.33 0.29 11.84
CA GLU A 79 6.78 -0.69 12.82
C GLU A 79 7.39 -1.94 12.16
N THR A 80 6.80 -2.44 11.07
CA THR A 80 7.29 -3.65 10.38
C THR A 80 8.63 -3.41 9.68
N VAL A 81 8.81 -2.23 9.07
CA VAL A 81 10.08 -1.88 8.41
C VAL A 81 11.22 -1.76 9.42
N ARG A 82 10.95 -1.19 10.60
CA ARG A 82 11.93 -1.00 11.69
C ARG A 82 12.21 -2.26 12.49
N ASP A 83 11.34 -3.26 12.43
CA ASP A 83 11.53 -4.54 13.11
C ASP A 83 12.75 -5.27 12.51
N PRO A 84 13.85 -5.49 13.28
CA PRO A 84 15.04 -6.14 12.76
C PRO A 84 14.81 -7.64 12.47
N ASP A 85 13.82 -8.26 13.13
CA ASP A 85 13.53 -9.69 13.00
C ASP A 85 12.49 -9.97 11.90
N ALA A 86 11.81 -8.93 11.39
CA ALA A 86 10.87 -9.08 10.29
C ALA A 86 11.61 -9.47 8.98
N PRO A 87 11.18 -10.54 8.29
CA PRO A 87 11.77 -10.91 7.00
C PRO A 87 11.64 -9.78 5.97
N VAL A 88 12.65 -9.60 5.13
CA VAL A 88 12.66 -8.57 4.07
C VAL A 88 11.41 -8.68 3.19
N GLU A 89 10.98 -9.90 2.85
CA GLU A 89 9.75 -10.16 2.09
C GLU A 89 8.51 -9.51 2.73
N LYS A 90 8.38 -9.63 4.06
CA LYS A 90 7.27 -9.04 4.81
C LYS A 90 7.35 -7.52 4.79
N LYS A 91 8.55 -6.95 4.96
CA LYS A 91 8.79 -5.50 4.91
C LYS A 91 8.42 -4.92 3.54
N THR A 92 8.88 -5.54 2.46
CA THR A 92 8.60 -5.06 1.10
C THR A 92 7.12 -5.19 0.76
N ARG A 93 6.48 -6.31 1.13
CA ARG A 93 5.07 -6.55 0.84
C ARG A 93 4.14 -5.57 1.56
N VAL A 94 4.33 -5.37 2.87
CA VAL A 94 3.46 -4.46 3.65
C VAL A 94 3.57 -3.02 3.16
N VAL A 95 4.79 -2.57 2.83
CA VAL A 95 5.03 -1.22 2.30
C VAL A 95 4.39 -1.06 0.93
N TYR A 96 4.60 -2.02 0.02
CA TYR A 96 4.05 -1.98 -1.34
C TYR A 96 2.52 -1.91 -1.32
N ASP A 97 1.88 -2.86 -0.66
CA ASP A 97 0.42 -2.99 -0.65
C ASP A 97 -0.25 -1.80 0.04
N THR A 98 0.33 -1.33 1.15
CA THR A 98 -0.20 -0.16 1.87
C THR A 98 -0.05 1.09 1.02
N THR A 99 1.09 1.29 0.36
CA THR A 99 1.29 2.44 -0.55
C THR A 99 0.33 2.39 -1.72
N ALA A 100 0.12 1.21 -2.33
CA ALA A 100 -0.84 1.03 -3.42
C ALA A 100 -2.27 1.35 -2.99
N THR A 101 -2.68 0.88 -1.80
CA THR A 101 -4.01 1.16 -1.24
C THR A 101 -4.18 2.66 -0.96
N ILE A 102 -3.19 3.32 -0.37
CA ILE A 102 -3.22 4.77 -0.14
C ILE A 102 -3.29 5.54 -1.47
N MET A 103 -2.55 5.09 -2.49
CA MET A 103 -2.57 5.75 -3.80
C MET A 103 -3.92 5.63 -4.49
N GLU A 104 -4.52 4.43 -4.52
CA GLU A 104 -5.89 4.24 -5.02
C GLU A 104 -6.87 5.20 -4.33
N ASP A 105 -6.76 5.29 -3.01
CA ASP A 105 -7.57 6.14 -2.17
C ASP A 105 -7.38 7.65 -2.45
N LEU A 106 -6.13 8.04 -2.70
CA LEU A 106 -5.73 9.40 -3.04
C LEU A 106 -6.20 9.78 -4.45
N PHE A 107 -6.21 8.87 -5.42
CA PHE A 107 -6.76 9.12 -6.76
C PHE A 107 -8.27 9.43 -6.72
N VAL A 108 -9.00 8.86 -5.74
CA VAL A 108 -10.42 9.18 -5.50
C VAL A 108 -10.58 10.51 -4.75
N SER A 109 -9.62 10.89 -3.90
CA SER A 109 -9.68 12.09 -3.05
C SER A 109 -8.40 12.92 -3.13
N PRO A 110 -8.04 13.48 -4.31
CA PRO A 110 -6.70 14.01 -4.61
C PRO A 110 -6.33 15.29 -3.86
N ARG A 111 -7.30 15.95 -3.21
CA ARG A 111 -7.10 17.16 -2.41
C ARG A 111 -6.97 16.89 -0.90
N SER A 112 -6.96 15.63 -0.48
CA SER A 112 -6.83 15.29 0.94
C SER A 112 -5.39 15.45 1.40
N ASN A 113 -5.10 16.54 2.14
CA ASN A 113 -3.77 16.80 2.70
C ASN A 113 -3.29 15.66 3.60
N ILE A 114 -4.20 15.07 4.38
CA ILE A 114 -3.88 13.93 5.27
C ILE A 114 -3.43 12.73 4.43
N ARG A 115 -4.12 12.41 3.34
CA ARG A 115 -3.75 11.29 2.46
C ARG A 115 -2.48 11.53 1.68
N ILE A 116 -2.26 12.76 1.21
CA ILE A 116 -0.98 13.15 0.60
C ILE A 116 0.15 12.91 1.59
N GLN A 117 0.00 13.34 2.84
CA GLN A 117 1.03 13.12 3.86
C GLN A 117 1.23 11.63 4.16
N GLN A 118 0.16 10.84 4.31
CA GLN A 118 0.26 9.39 4.52
C GLN A 118 0.94 8.67 3.36
N ALA A 119 0.66 9.08 2.11
CA ALA A 119 1.31 8.54 0.93
C ALA A 119 2.82 8.83 0.96
N LYS A 120 3.20 10.08 1.27
CA LYS A 120 4.58 10.52 1.43
C LYS A 120 5.30 9.75 2.53
N ASP A 121 4.71 9.67 3.71
CA ASP A 121 5.32 8.98 4.86
C ASP A 121 5.56 7.50 4.56
N THR A 122 4.59 6.84 3.90
CA THR A 122 4.68 5.41 3.56
C THR A 122 5.70 5.15 2.46
N ILE A 123 5.74 5.98 1.40
CA ILE A 123 6.74 5.81 0.33
C ILE A 123 8.15 6.14 0.82
N ASN A 124 8.29 7.06 1.77
CA ASN A 124 9.59 7.36 2.36
C ASN A 124 10.15 6.13 3.10
N GLN A 125 9.30 5.33 3.77
CA GLN A 125 9.73 4.04 4.31
C GLN A 125 10.19 3.07 3.20
N ALA A 126 9.54 3.07 2.04
CA ALA A 126 9.92 2.25 0.90
C ALA A 126 11.29 2.64 0.33
N VAL A 127 11.48 3.94 0.10
CA VAL A 127 12.70 4.52 -0.44
C VAL A 127 13.87 4.27 0.51
N ASP A 128 13.66 4.50 1.81
CA ASP A 128 14.68 4.24 2.83
C ASP A 128 15.02 2.75 2.91
N LEU A 129 14.02 1.86 2.88
CA LEU A 129 14.24 0.42 2.87
C LEU A 129 15.06 -0.01 1.64
N MET A 130 14.71 0.48 0.45
CA MET A 130 15.44 0.21 -0.79
C MET A 130 16.86 0.77 -0.76
N ALA A 131 17.07 1.95 -0.17
CA ALA A 131 18.38 2.60 -0.11
C ALA A 131 19.36 1.86 0.80
N ASN A 132 18.86 1.20 1.85
CA ASN A 132 19.67 0.51 2.83
C ASN A 132 19.76 -1.01 2.60
N ASP A 133 18.91 -1.59 1.75
CA ASP A 133 18.84 -3.03 1.52
C ASP A 133 18.65 -3.38 0.03
N GLN A 134 19.69 -3.97 -0.57
CA GLN A 134 19.69 -4.41 -1.96
C GLN A 134 18.74 -5.59 -2.21
N GLU A 135 18.57 -6.49 -1.23
CA GLU A 135 17.59 -7.57 -1.32
C GLU A 135 16.17 -7.00 -1.33
N ALA A 136 15.91 -6.00 -0.49
CA ALA A 136 14.62 -5.30 -0.49
C ALA A 136 14.33 -4.65 -1.84
N THR A 137 15.32 -3.98 -2.44
CA THR A 137 15.19 -3.41 -3.80
C THR A 137 14.80 -4.49 -4.83
N ARG A 138 15.48 -5.64 -4.82
CA ARG A 138 15.17 -6.75 -5.75
C ARG A 138 13.75 -7.28 -5.55
N LYS A 139 13.31 -7.43 -4.30
CA LYS A 139 11.97 -7.92 -3.96
C LYS A 139 10.89 -6.90 -4.34
N MET A 140 11.11 -5.61 -4.08
CA MET A 140 10.19 -4.54 -4.52
C MET A 140 10.01 -4.54 -6.03
N ILE A 141 11.09 -4.70 -6.81
CA ILE A 141 11.01 -4.86 -8.27
C ILE A 141 10.18 -6.10 -8.64
N PHE A 142 10.38 -7.23 -7.96
CA PHE A 142 9.63 -8.45 -8.23
C PHE A 142 8.12 -8.28 -7.98
N LEU A 143 7.73 -7.54 -6.94
CA LEU A 143 6.32 -7.23 -6.65
C LEU A 143 5.64 -6.52 -7.83
N THR A 144 6.35 -5.61 -8.51
CA THR A 144 5.81 -4.88 -9.67
C THR A 144 5.41 -5.78 -10.85
N CYS A 145 5.96 -7.01 -10.93
CA CYS A 145 5.66 -7.97 -12.00
C CYS A 145 4.37 -8.76 -11.75
N HIS A 146 3.92 -8.84 -10.50
CA HIS A 146 2.81 -9.71 -10.10
C HIS A 146 1.54 -8.94 -9.74
N ASP A 147 1.65 -7.67 -9.34
CA ASP A 147 0.52 -6.88 -8.83
C ASP A 147 0.07 -5.80 -9.85
N TYR A 148 -0.66 -6.25 -10.88
CA TYR A 148 -1.29 -5.36 -11.88
C TYR A 148 -2.62 -4.79 -11.37
N TYR A 149 -2.56 -3.96 -10.34
CA TYR A 149 -3.71 -3.12 -9.98
C TYR A 149 -3.71 -1.83 -10.81
N THR A 150 -4.88 -1.30 -11.14
CA THR A 150 -5.00 -0.08 -11.97
C THR A 150 -4.26 1.12 -11.36
N TYR A 151 -4.05 1.15 -10.05
CA TYR A 151 -3.40 2.23 -9.31
C TYR A 151 -1.98 1.92 -8.83
N THR A 152 -1.41 0.75 -9.17
CA THR A 152 -0.01 0.43 -8.83
C THR A 152 0.99 1.12 -9.75
N HIS A 153 0.55 1.75 -10.85
CA HIS A 153 1.45 2.43 -11.79
C HIS A 153 2.41 3.42 -11.10
N SER A 154 1.87 4.34 -10.32
CA SER A 154 2.68 5.32 -9.56
C SER A 154 3.66 4.65 -8.60
N VAL A 155 3.25 3.58 -7.92
CA VAL A 155 4.10 2.83 -6.99
C VAL A 155 5.22 2.11 -7.76
N ASN A 156 4.88 1.43 -8.85
CA ASN A 156 5.83 0.72 -9.70
C ASN A 156 6.86 1.66 -10.33
N VAL A 157 6.41 2.80 -10.88
CA VAL A 157 7.30 3.85 -11.41
C VAL A 157 8.23 4.34 -10.32
N THR A 158 7.73 4.55 -9.10
CA THR A 158 8.57 4.98 -7.96
C THR A 158 9.63 3.95 -7.62
N ILE A 159 9.30 2.66 -7.63
CA ILE A 159 10.25 1.57 -7.36
C ILE A 159 11.32 1.53 -8.46
N PHE A 160 10.92 1.52 -9.73
CA PHE A 160 11.87 1.49 -10.84
C PHE A 160 12.77 2.73 -10.86
N ALA A 161 12.20 3.91 -10.65
CA ALA A 161 12.92 5.16 -10.66
C ALA A 161 13.87 5.27 -9.46
N THR A 162 13.46 4.81 -8.27
CA THR A 162 14.34 4.72 -7.08
C THR A 162 15.50 3.76 -7.33
N ALA A 163 15.24 2.56 -7.85
CA ALA A 163 16.28 1.58 -8.16
C ALA A 163 17.25 2.09 -9.24
N LEU A 164 16.74 2.77 -10.27
CA LEU A 164 17.56 3.39 -11.31
C LEU A 164 18.42 4.51 -10.73
N MET A 165 17.82 5.40 -9.94
CA MET A 165 18.51 6.51 -9.28
C MET A 165 19.68 6.02 -8.43
N GLN A 166 19.46 5.01 -7.58
CA GLN A 166 20.54 4.42 -6.78
C GLN A 166 21.70 3.91 -7.63
N LYS A 167 21.41 3.38 -8.82
CA LYS A 167 22.43 2.84 -9.72
C LYS A 167 23.19 3.91 -10.51
N VAL A 168 22.50 4.95 -10.98
CA VAL A 168 23.11 6.01 -11.80
C VAL A 168 23.70 7.15 -10.98
N LEU A 169 23.23 7.32 -9.73
CA LEU A 169 23.62 8.38 -8.81
C LEU A 169 23.98 7.82 -7.42
N PRO A 170 25.02 6.97 -7.31
CA PRO A 170 25.40 6.31 -6.05
C PRO A 170 25.95 7.26 -4.97
N HIS A 171 26.26 8.50 -5.35
CA HIS A 171 26.86 9.51 -4.48
C HIS A 171 26.08 10.82 -4.51
N LEU A 172 24.75 10.78 -4.64
CA LEU A 172 23.92 11.97 -4.49
C LEU A 172 24.33 12.67 -3.18
N PRO A 173 24.87 13.91 -3.26
CA PRO A 173 25.24 14.66 -2.07
C PRO A 173 24.07 14.72 -1.11
N GLY A 174 24.33 14.68 0.20
CA GLY A 174 23.32 14.61 1.27
C GLY A 174 22.31 15.77 1.33
N GLU A 175 22.35 16.70 0.38
CA GLU A 175 21.35 17.74 0.15
C GLU A 175 20.19 17.28 -0.74
N HIS A 176 20.35 16.19 -1.51
CA HIS A 176 19.28 15.62 -2.31
C HIS A 176 18.52 14.57 -1.51
N ASN A 177 17.36 14.97 -0.98
CA ASN A 177 16.53 14.10 -0.19
C ASN A 177 15.89 13.01 -1.09
N TYR A 178 16.41 11.78 -1.04
CA TYR A 178 15.87 10.59 -1.70
C TYR A 178 14.36 10.47 -1.50
N GLN A 179 13.88 10.83 -0.30
CA GLN A 179 12.46 10.87 0.05
C GLN A 179 11.69 11.86 -0.82
N VAL A 180 12.14 13.12 -0.93
CA VAL A 180 11.48 14.14 -1.77
C VAL A 180 11.41 13.73 -3.24
N ILE A 181 12.46 13.08 -3.75
CA ILE A 181 12.46 12.54 -5.11
C ILE A 181 11.44 11.40 -5.24
N GLY A 182 11.41 10.47 -4.26
CA GLY A 182 10.44 9.39 -4.20
C GLY A 182 8.99 9.88 -4.11
N GLU A 183 8.71 10.92 -3.32
CA GLU A 183 7.42 11.59 -3.26
C GLU A 183 7.02 12.16 -4.63
N GLY A 184 7.97 12.77 -5.34
CA GLY A 184 7.79 13.28 -6.70
C GLY A 184 7.44 12.18 -7.69
N PHE A 185 8.15 11.04 -7.64
CA PHE A 185 7.83 9.87 -8.47
C PHE A 185 6.45 9.29 -8.16
N LEU A 186 6.08 9.23 -6.88
CA LEU A 186 4.78 8.68 -6.48
C LEU A 186 3.63 9.55 -6.98
N LEU A 187 3.74 10.85 -6.78
CA LEU A 187 2.66 11.81 -7.04
C LEU A 187 2.66 12.35 -8.49
N HIS A 188 3.59 11.93 -9.34
CA HIS A 188 3.78 12.49 -10.70
C HIS A 188 2.48 12.54 -11.53
N ASP A 189 1.62 11.54 -11.35
CA ASP A 189 0.39 11.35 -12.11
C ASP A 189 -0.88 11.76 -11.36
N ILE A 190 -0.79 12.31 -10.14
CA ILE A 190 -1.99 12.63 -9.34
C ILE A 190 -2.92 13.62 -10.06
N GLY A 191 -2.38 14.51 -10.89
CA GLY A 191 -3.16 15.44 -11.71
C GLY A 191 -4.08 14.75 -12.74
N LYS A 192 -3.76 13.50 -13.14
CA LYS A 192 -4.61 12.71 -14.05
C LYS A 192 -5.95 12.34 -13.41
N SER A 193 -6.09 12.38 -12.08
CA SER A 193 -7.36 12.18 -11.37
C SER A 193 -8.47 13.15 -11.80
N ALA A 194 -8.11 14.32 -12.35
CA ALA A 194 -9.05 15.32 -12.85
C ALA A 194 -9.40 15.16 -14.34
N ILE A 195 -8.78 14.22 -15.05
CA ILE A 195 -8.94 14.03 -16.49
C ILE A 195 -9.98 12.92 -16.74
N PRO A 196 -10.96 13.11 -17.66
CA PRO A 196 -11.92 12.07 -17.98
C PRO A 196 -11.26 10.78 -18.48
N PRO A 197 -11.70 9.58 -18.04
CA PRO A 197 -11.10 8.31 -18.46
C PRO A 197 -11.08 8.09 -19.97
N GLY A 198 -12.07 8.59 -20.71
CA GLY A 198 -12.11 8.48 -22.18
C GLY A 198 -11.04 9.31 -22.90
N VAL A 199 -10.45 10.32 -22.23
CA VAL A 199 -9.30 11.08 -22.74
C VAL A 199 -8.01 10.31 -22.44
N ILE A 200 -7.86 9.80 -21.22
CA ILE A 200 -6.68 9.02 -20.80
C ILE A 200 -6.56 7.72 -21.60
N ASN A 201 -7.68 7.02 -21.81
CA ASN A 201 -7.75 5.70 -22.42
C ASN A 201 -8.19 5.77 -23.89
N LYS A 202 -7.99 6.90 -24.57
CA LYS A 202 -8.34 7.04 -25.98
C LYS A 202 -7.52 6.02 -26.79
N PRO A 203 -8.15 5.14 -27.60
CA PRO A 203 -7.41 4.30 -28.53
C PRO A 203 -6.69 5.22 -29.53
N GLY A 204 -5.37 5.02 -29.66
CA GLY A 204 -4.45 5.87 -30.41
C GLY A 204 -4.94 6.28 -31.80
#